data_AF-A0A519Q4M7-F1
#
_entry.id   AF-A0A519Q4M7-F1
#
_cell.length_a   1.000
_cell.length_b   1.000
_cell.length_c   1.000
_cell.angle_alpha   90.00
_cell.angle_beta   90.00
_cell.angle_gamma   90.00
#
_symmetry.space_group_name_H-M   'P 1'
#
loop_
_entity.id
_entity.type
_entity.pdbx_description
1 polymer ?
#
loop_
_entity_poly.entity_id
_entity_poly.type
_entity_poly.pdbx_seq_one_letter_code
_entity_poly.pdbx_strand_id
1 'polypeptide(L)'
;MTFIAAMAAAPVAVAQDAPARAGAEQIAASRALADQLIADGDAAGIFVNSTKDDGVARVTHVASGMTCTFDGGPEDRVYIFPQGPGAIPRGEDVGCVSRDDALKIDLTLYATHYRPLPDETEVLAIARQGIVARWPDALPYTGGLPATTMEGRAPTQSAAYKIRIDGAEMLTMA
;
A
#
# COMPACT_ATOMS: atom_id res chain seq x y z
N MET A 1 55.92 -45.55 -13.96
CA MET A 1 55.33 -44.55 -14.86
C MET A 1 53.88 -44.37 -14.44
N THR A 2 53.57 -43.25 -13.78
CA THR A 2 52.26 -42.98 -13.18
C THR A 2 51.54 -41.98 -14.06
N PHE A 3 50.39 -42.35 -14.61
CA PHE A 3 49.50 -41.43 -15.34
C PHE A 3 48.60 -40.71 -14.34
N ILE A 4 48.69 -39.38 -14.27
CA ILE A 4 47.73 -38.53 -13.53
C ILE A 4 46.68 -38.07 -14.54
N ALA A 5 45.46 -38.56 -14.38
CA ALA A 5 44.29 -38.08 -15.11
C ALA A 5 43.78 -36.80 -14.43
N ALA A 6 43.90 -35.67 -15.12
CA ALA A 6 43.29 -34.41 -14.70
C ALA A 6 41.80 -34.42 -15.07
N MET A 7 40.92 -34.58 -14.09
CA MET A 7 39.49 -34.33 -14.28
C MET A 7 39.23 -32.83 -14.29
N ALA A 8 38.78 -32.33 -15.44
CA ALA A 8 38.29 -30.97 -15.60
C ALA A 8 36.99 -30.79 -14.82
N ALA A 9 37.00 -29.94 -13.79
CA ALA A 9 35.78 -29.46 -13.16
C ALA A 9 35.19 -28.35 -14.02
N ALA A 10 34.13 -28.64 -14.76
CA ALA A 10 33.31 -27.62 -15.39
C ALA A 10 32.48 -26.90 -14.31
N PRO A 11 32.42 -25.55 -14.29
CA PRO A 11 31.56 -24.84 -13.37
C PRO A 11 30.10 -25.08 -13.77
N VAL A 12 29.33 -25.66 -12.86
CA VAL A 12 27.87 -25.79 -12.99
C VAL A 12 27.31 -24.37 -12.86
N ALA A 13 26.92 -23.77 -13.99
CA ALA A 13 26.15 -22.54 -13.99
C ALA A 13 24.78 -22.85 -13.37
N VAL A 14 24.56 -22.38 -12.15
CA VAL A 14 23.26 -22.41 -11.48
C VAL A 14 22.41 -21.37 -12.20
N ALA A 15 21.52 -21.83 -13.10
CA ALA A 15 20.49 -20.99 -13.66
C ALA A 15 19.58 -20.56 -12.50
N GLN A 16 19.63 -19.29 -12.13
CA GLN A 16 18.66 -18.70 -11.22
C GLN A 16 17.33 -18.65 -11.97
N ASP A 17 16.36 -19.46 -11.57
CA ASP A 17 14.99 -19.37 -12.06
C ASP A 17 14.51 -17.93 -11.85
N ALA A 18 14.38 -17.19 -12.96
CA ALA A 18 13.71 -15.90 -12.93
C ALA A 18 12.29 -16.13 -12.40
N PRO A 19 11.75 -15.24 -11.55
CA PRO A 19 10.39 -15.38 -11.08
C PRO A 19 9.45 -15.53 -12.27
N ALA A 20 8.54 -16.51 -12.20
CA ALA A 20 7.62 -16.79 -13.27
C ALA A 20 6.87 -15.52 -13.65
N ARG A 21 6.96 -15.12 -14.93
CA ARG A 21 6.25 -13.95 -15.44
C ARG A 21 4.75 -14.20 -15.31
N ALA A 22 4.01 -13.21 -14.82
CA ALA A 22 2.56 -13.30 -14.71
C ALA A 22 1.92 -13.71 -16.05
N GLY A 23 0.96 -14.64 -16.00
CA GLY A 23 0.24 -15.08 -17.18
C GLY A 23 -0.71 -14.00 -17.71
N ALA A 24 -1.10 -14.09 -18.99
CA ALA A 24 -2.01 -13.13 -19.61
C ALA A 24 -3.36 -13.04 -18.87
N GLU A 25 -3.87 -14.16 -18.38
CA GLU A 25 -5.10 -14.22 -17.57
C GLU A 25 -4.95 -13.47 -16.24
N GLN A 26 -3.84 -13.65 -15.54
CA GLN A 26 -3.56 -12.94 -14.29
C GLN A 26 -3.44 -11.42 -14.51
N ILE A 27 -2.76 -11.00 -15.59
CA ILE A 27 -2.65 -9.58 -15.95
C ILE A 27 -4.04 -9.00 -16.25
N ALA A 28 -4.87 -9.72 -17.02
CA ALA A 28 -6.23 -9.30 -17.33
C ALA A 28 -7.09 -9.18 -16.06
N ALA A 29 -7.01 -10.16 -15.14
CA ALA A 29 -7.71 -10.14 -13.87
C ALA A 29 -7.26 -8.95 -12.99
N SER A 30 -5.96 -8.68 -12.93
CA SER A 30 -5.40 -7.55 -12.18
C SER A 30 -5.87 -6.20 -12.73
N ARG A 31 -5.94 -6.08 -14.06
CA ARG A 31 -6.48 -4.88 -14.72
C ARG A 31 -7.96 -4.71 -14.40
N ALA A 32 -8.75 -5.78 -14.51
CA ALA A 32 -10.18 -5.75 -14.20
C ALA A 32 -10.44 -5.38 -12.73
N LEU A 33 -9.66 -5.91 -11.79
CA LEU A 33 -9.73 -5.53 -10.38
C LEU A 33 -9.45 -4.04 -10.18
N ALA A 34 -8.39 -3.51 -10.79
CA ALA A 34 -8.07 -2.08 -10.69
C ALA A 34 -9.19 -1.19 -11.28
N ASP A 35 -9.78 -1.58 -12.41
CA ASP A 35 -10.92 -0.88 -13.01
C ASP A 35 -12.16 -0.94 -12.10
N GLN A 36 -12.42 -2.10 -11.50
CA GLN A 36 -13.51 -2.27 -10.54
C GLN A 36 -13.33 -1.38 -9.31
N LEU A 37 -12.14 -1.36 -8.69
CA LEU A 37 -11.86 -0.52 -7.54
C LEU A 37 -12.08 0.97 -7.85
N ILE A 38 -11.66 1.41 -9.04
CA ILE A 38 -11.92 2.79 -9.50
C ILE A 38 -13.41 3.04 -9.64
N ALA A 39 -14.18 2.12 -10.23
CA ALA A 39 -15.62 2.27 -10.40
C ALA A 39 -16.36 2.29 -9.05
N ASP A 40 -16.06 1.34 -8.16
CA ASP A 40 -16.68 1.19 -6.84
C ASP A 40 -16.44 2.42 -5.95
N GLY A 41 -15.28 3.08 -6.10
CA GLY A 41 -14.94 4.32 -5.41
C GLY A 41 -15.42 5.62 -6.08
N ASP A 42 -16.21 5.54 -7.17
CA ASP A 42 -16.58 6.68 -8.02
C ASP A 42 -15.34 7.49 -8.49
N ALA A 43 -14.22 6.81 -8.69
CA ALA A 43 -12.90 7.44 -8.77
C ALA A 43 -12.41 7.74 -10.19
N ALA A 44 -13.29 7.61 -11.18
CA ALA A 44 -12.96 7.85 -12.58
C ALA A 44 -12.42 9.28 -12.80
N GLY A 45 -11.28 9.38 -13.50
CA GLY A 45 -10.61 10.66 -13.78
C GLY A 45 -9.77 11.23 -12.63
N ILE A 46 -9.94 10.71 -11.41
CA ILE A 46 -9.06 11.00 -10.27
C ILE A 46 -7.99 9.93 -10.16
N PHE A 47 -8.40 8.66 -10.22
CA PHE A 47 -7.49 7.53 -10.32
C PHE A 47 -7.51 6.95 -11.73
N VAL A 48 -6.36 6.44 -12.15
CA VAL A 48 -6.19 5.70 -13.41
C VAL A 48 -5.61 4.32 -13.14
N ASN A 49 -6.04 3.33 -13.93
CA ASN A 49 -5.46 2.00 -13.89
C ASN A 49 -4.02 2.05 -14.40
N SER A 50 -3.07 1.76 -13.52
CA SER A 50 -1.63 1.76 -13.80
C SER A 50 -1.01 0.37 -13.69
N THR A 51 -1.86 -0.67 -13.75
CA THR A 51 -1.45 -2.08 -13.74
C THR A 51 -0.45 -2.36 -14.86
N LYS A 52 0.66 -3.01 -14.49
CA LYS A 52 1.74 -3.44 -15.38
C LYS A 52 1.62 -4.93 -15.69
N ASP A 53 2.53 -5.43 -16.52
CA ASP A 53 2.54 -6.83 -16.97
C ASP A 53 3.20 -7.79 -15.96
N ASP A 54 3.11 -7.46 -14.67
CA ASP A 54 3.63 -8.24 -13.54
C ASP A 54 2.51 -8.88 -12.70
N GLY A 55 1.26 -8.72 -13.11
CA GLY A 55 0.12 -9.39 -12.46
C GLY A 55 -0.24 -8.82 -11.09
N VAL A 56 0.09 -7.55 -10.84
CA VAL A 56 -0.30 -6.81 -9.62
C VAL A 56 -1.20 -5.65 -10.00
N ALA A 57 -2.42 -5.63 -9.45
CA ALA A 57 -3.39 -4.58 -9.68
C ALA A 57 -2.88 -3.24 -9.12
N ARG A 58 -2.91 -2.19 -9.94
CA ARG A 58 -2.45 -0.86 -9.53
C ARG A 58 -3.38 0.25 -10.01
N VAL A 59 -3.58 1.22 -9.15
CA VAL A 59 -4.21 2.49 -9.49
C VAL A 59 -3.30 3.64 -9.07
N THR A 60 -3.24 4.69 -9.89
CA THR A 60 -2.43 5.88 -9.61
C THR A 60 -3.34 7.09 -9.54
N HIS A 61 -3.21 7.86 -8.45
CA HIS A 61 -3.86 9.15 -8.31
C HIS A 61 -3.21 10.16 -9.27
N VAL A 62 -4.00 10.75 -10.17
CA VAL A 62 -3.53 11.63 -11.25
C VAL A 62 -2.80 12.86 -10.71
N ALA A 63 -3.34 13.52 -9.68
CA ALA A 63 -2.78 14.79 -9.20
C ALA A 63 -1.49 14.61 -8.38
N SER A 64 -1.44 13.58 -7.52
CA SER A 64 -0.30 13.38 -6.60
C SER A 64 0.77 12.39 -7.08
N GLY A 65 0.42 11.51 -8.03
CA GLY A 65 1.26 10.36 -8.40
C GLY A 65 1.26 9.21 -7.38
N MET A 66 0.53 9.32 -6.26
CA MET A 66 0.36 8.21 -5.30
C MET A 66 -0.14 6.96 -6.03
N THR A 67 0.58 5.86 -5.88
CA THR A 67 0.22 4.59 -6.51
C THR A 67 -0.09 3.56 -5.44
N CYS A 68 -1.26 2.93 -5.56
CA CYS A 68 -1.72 1.88 -4.67
C CYS A 68 -1.66 0.53 -5.40
N THR A 69 -1.24 -0.50 -4.67
CA THR A 69 -1.21 -1.89 -5.13
C THR A 69 -2.24 -2.70 -4.37
N PHE A 70 -2.92 -3.62 -5.05
CA PHE A 70 -4.01 -4.42 -4.48
C PHE A 70 -3.86 -5.89 -4.85
N ASP A 71 -4.31 -6.74 -3.93
CA ASP A 71 -4.28 -8.21 -4.05
C ASP A 71 -5.69 -8.81 -4.24
N GLY A 72 -6.74 -7.97 -4.21
CA GLY A 72 -8.14 -8.37 -4.40
C GLY A 72 -8.82 -8.78 -3.09
N GLY A 73 -8.31 -8.33 -1.95
CA GLY A 73 -8.88 -8.60 -0.64
C GLY A 73 -10.21 -7.87 -0.41
N PRO A 74 -11.05 -8.34 0.53
CA PRO A 74 -12.31 -7.67 0.86
C PRO A 74 -12.12 -6.25 1.43
N GLU A 75 -10.91 -5.94 1.90
CA GLU A 75 -10.55 -4.65 2.45
C GLU A 75 -10.08 -3.64 1.39
N ASP A 76 -9.83 -4.09 0.15
CA ASP A 76 -9.22 -3.31 -0.91
C ASP A 76 -10.19 -2.27 -1.48
N ARG A 77 -9.73 -1.02 -1.59
CA ARG A 77 -10.57 0.11 -2.05
C ARG A 77 -9.77 1.39 -2.24
N VAL A 78 -10.31 2.24 -3.10
CA VAL A 78 -9.94 3.65 -3.20
C VAL A 78 -11.05 4.51 -2.62
N TYR A 79 -10.67 5.66 -2.07
CA TYR A 79 -11.60 6.62 -1.50
C TYR A 79 -11.29 8.02 -2.00
N ILE A 80 -12.35 8.78 -2.18
CA ILE A 80 -12.28 10.23 -2.35
C ILE A 80 -12.91 10.82 -1.10
N PHE A 81 -12.13 11.56 -0.32
CA PHE A 81 -12.64 12.14 0.90
C PHE A 81 -13.62 13.28 0.57
N PRO A 82 -14.73 13.40 1.32
CA PRO A 82 -15.72 14.43 1.09
C PRO A 82 -15.11 15.83 1.29
N GLN A 83 -15.63 16.81 0.56
CA GLN A 83 -15.19 18.20 0.66
C GLN A 83 -15.45 18.73 2.08
N GLY A 84 -14.39 18.85 2.87
CA GLY A 84 -14.43 19.46 4.19
C GLY A 84 -14.60 20.99 4.13
N PRO A 85 -14.75 21.66 5.28
CA PRO A 85 -14.98 23.12 5.39
C PRO A 85 -13.83 24.03 4.86
N GLY A 86 -12.87 23.50 4.11
CA GLY A 86 -11.81 24.24 3.41
C GLY A 86 -11.97 24.33 1.88
N ALA A 87 -13.08 23.85 1.31
CA ALA A 87 -13.33 23.87 -0.15
C ALA A 87 -12.26 23.17 -0.99
N ILE A 88 -11.63 22.12 -0.45
CA ILE A 88 -10.69 21.27 -1.19
C ILE A 88 -11.44 20.64 -2.38
N PRO A 89 -11.00 20.84 -3.63
CA PRO A 89 -11.66 20.25 -4.79
C PRO A 89 -11.73 18.72 -4.68
N ARG A 90 -12.80 18.13 -5.26
CA ARG A 90 -12.97 16.68 -5.28
C ARG A 90 -11.76 16.03 -5.95
N GLY A 91 -11.16 15.03 -5.31
CA GLY A 91 -9.97 14.34 -5.80
C GLY A 91 -8.64 14.94 -5.37
N GLU A 92 -8.63 16.09 -4.69
CA GLU A 92 -7.39 16.61 -4.08
C GLU A 92 -7.12 15.99 -2.70
N ASP A 93 -8.14 15.34 -2.12
CA ASP A 93 -8.05 14.54 -0.90
C ASP A 93 -8.55 13.13 -1.18
N VAL A 94 -7.61 12.19 -1.25
CA VAL A 94 -7.87 10.80 -1.63
C VAL A 94 -7.07 9.83 -0.79
N GLY A 95 -7.50 8.58 -0.78
CA GLY A 95 -6.76 7.51 -0.16
C GLY A 95 -7.05 6.17 -0.79
N CYS A 96 -6.30 5.17 -0.37
CA CYS A 96 -6.56 3.79 -0.71
C CYS A 96 -6.19 2.90 0.46
N VAL A 97 -6.86 1.77 0.53
CA VAL A 97 -6.56 0.72 1.50
C VAL A 97 -6.31 -0.56 0.73
N SER A 98 -5.22 -1.21 1.07
CA SER A 98 -4.92 -2.56 0.62
C SER A 98 -4.41 -3.41 1.76
N ARG A 99 -4.56 -4.72 1.64
CA ARG A 99 -3.96 -5.66 2.59
C ARG A 99 -2.66 -6.22 2.03
N ASP A 100 -1.58 -6.13 2.81
CA ASP A 100 -0.36 -6.90 2.57
C ASP A 100 -0.48 -8.23 3.31
N ASP A 101 -0.74 -9.29 2.56
CA ASP A 101 -0.93 -10.63 3.14
C ASP A 101 0.36 -11.29 3.61
N ALA A 102 1.53 -10.86 3.13
CA ALA A 102 2.81 -11.38 3.61
C ALA A 102 3.12 -10.82 5.01
N LEU A 103 2.79 -9.55 5.24
CA LEU A 103 3.01 -8.85 6.50
C LEU A 103 1.80 -8.92 7.44
N LYS A 104 0.63 -9.36 6.96
CA LYS A 104 -0.64 -9.38 7.71
C LYS A 104 -1.02 -8.01 8.26
N ILE A 105 -0.83 -6.97 7.44
CA ILE A 105 -1.19 -5.59 7.76
C ILE A 105 -2.15 -5.02 6.71
N ASP A 106 -3.03 -4.13 7.14
CA ASP A 106 -3.79 -3.29 6.24
C ASP A 106 -3.03 -1.97 6.07
N LEU A 107 -2.61 -1.68 4.84
CA LEU A 107 -1.93 -0.47 4.48
C LEU A 107 -2.96 0.57 4.04
N THR A 108 -2.97 1.72 4.72
CA THR A 108 -3.76 2.88 4.29
C THR A 108 -2.81 3.96 3.79
N LEU A 109 -2.98 4.37 2.53
CA LEU A 109 -2.21 5.47 1.94
C LEU A 109 -3.14 6.64 1.69
N TYR A 110 -2.66 7.85 1.99
CA TYR A 110 -3.38 9.10 1.80
C TYR A 110 -2.56 10.04 0.90
N ALA A 111 -3.25 10.71 -0.01
CA ALA A 111 -2.74 11.86 -0.75
C ALA A 111 -3.68 13.03 -0.50
N THR A 112 -3.41 13.72 0.60
CA THR A 112 -4.21 14.82 1.13
C THR A 112 -3.55 16.16 0.77
N HIS A 113 -4.21 17.01 0.00
CA HIS A 113 -3.77 18.40 -0.19
C HIS A 113 -4.28 19.28 0.92
N TYR A 114 -3.38 19.70 1.80
CA TYR A 114 -3.71 20.67 2.81
C TYR A 114 -3.26 22.08 2.39
N ARG A 115 -4.16 23.07 2.55
CA ARG A 115 -3.79 24.48 2.43
C ARG A 115 -4.37 25.27 3.61
N PRO A 116 -3.50 25.91 4.42
CA PRO A 116 -2.03 25.79 4.43
C PRO A 116 -1.55 24.36 4.72
N LEU A 117 -0.29 24.03 4.41
CA LEU A 117 0.32 22.76 4.83
C LEU A 117 0.29 22.70 6.37
N PRO A 118 -0.40 21.73 6.97
CA PRO A 118 -0.50 21.55 8.40
C PRO A 118 0.86 21.07 8.89
N ASP A 119 1.10 21.27 10.18
CA ASP A 119 2.24 20.62 10.79
C ASP A 119 2.09 19.08 10.72
N GLU A 120 3.22 18.38 10.82
CA GLU A 120 3.23 16.89 10.78
C GLU A 120 2.32 16.26 11.86
N THR A 121 2.07 16.97 12.97
CA THR A 121 1.21 16.52 14.07
C THR A 121 -0.26 16.50 13.66
N GLU A 122 -0.68 17.49 12.88
CA GLU A 122 -2.03 17.64 12.36
C GLU A 122 -2.29 16.65 11.21
N VAL A 123 -1.29 16.35 10.37
CA VAL A 123 -1.37 15.21 9.42
C VAL A 123 -1.58 13.89 10.16
N LEU A 124 -0.80 13.62 11.20
CA LEU A 124 -0.96 12.41 12.02
C LEU A 124 -2.28 12.41 12.80
N ALA A 125 -2.81 13.57 13.20
CA ALA A 125 -4.13 13.68 13.83
C ALA A 125 -5.25 13.23 12.89
N ILE A 126 -5.18 13.61 11.62
CA ILE A 126 -6.17 13.24 10.61
C ILE A 126 -6.10 11.75 10.30
N ALA A 127 -4.89 11.19 10.15
CA ALA A 127 -4.73 9.75 9.96
C ALA A 127 -5.27 8.94 11.16
N ARG A 128 -5.04 9.40 12.40
CA ARG A 128 -5.65 8.83 13.62
C ARG A 128 -7.18 8.88 13.58
N GLN A 129 -7.76 9.99 13.13
CA GLN A 129 -9.22 10.11 12.96
C GLN A 129 -9.74 9.13 11.90
N GLY A 130 -9.01 8.93 10.80
CA GLY A 130 -9.33 7.94 9.78
C GLY A 130 -9.41 6.51 10.34
N ILE A 131 -8.43 6.12 11.16
CA ILE A 131 -8.43 4.83 11.86
C ILE A 131 -9.65 4.71 12.78
N VAL A 132 -9.91 5.69 13.65
CA VAL A 132 -11.02 5.64 14.61
C VAL A 132 -12.39 5.67 13.91
N ALA A 133 -12.52 6.39 12.79
CA ALA A 133 -13.75 6.44 12.01
C ALA A 133 -14.04 5.08 11.35
N ARG A 134 -13.01 4.36 10.90
CA ARG A 134 -13.13 3.03 10.30
C ARG A 134 -13.34 1.92 11.34
N TRP A 135 -12.65 2.02 12.47
CA TRP A 135 -12.74 1.08 13.59
C TRP A 135 -13.06 1.84 14.88
N PRO A 136 -14.34 2.03 15.22
CA PRO A 136 -14.74 2.78 16.41
C PRO A 136 -14.26 2.19 17.73
N ASP A 137 -13.89 0.90 17.75
CA ASP A 137 -13.32 0.19 18.90
C ASP A 137 -11.78 0.15 18.90
N ALA A 138 -11.13 0.89 18.00
CA ALA A 138 -9.68 0.99 17.94
C ALA A 138 -9.08 1.50 19.26
N LEU A 139 -8.12 0.75 19.81
CA LEU A 139 -7.39 1.13 21.02
C LEU A 139 -5.97 1.57 20.66
N PRO A 140 -5.48 2.72 21.16
CA PRO A 140 -4.10 3.13 20.91
C PRO A 140 -3.10 2.05 21.33
N TYR A 141 -2.17 1.71 20.44
CA TYR A 141 -1.06 0.81 20.73
C TYR A 141 0.09 1.61 21.36
N THR A 142 0.50 1.20 22.56
CA THR A 142 1.54 1.88 23.33
C THR A 142 2.89 1.16 23.30
N GLY A 143 3.02 0.09 22.50
CA GLY A 143 4.28 -0.64 22.36
C GLY A 143 5.23 0.05 21.38
N GLY A 144 6.50 -0.38 21.40
CA GLY A 144 7.48 0.10 20.44
C GLY A 144 7.11 -0.32 19.01
N LEU A 145 7.13 0.63 18.09
CA LEU A 145 6.99 0.38 16.66
C LEU A 145 8.39 0.39 16.03
N PRO A 146 8.75 -0.59 15.20
CA PRO A 146 9.97 -0.52 14.42
C PRO A 146 9.85 0.67 13.46
N ALA A 147 10.68 1.69 13.67
CA ALA A 147 10.76 2.87 12.83
C ALA A 147 12.15 2.94 12.18
N THR A 148 12.18 3.08 10.85
CA THR A 148 13.43 3.33 10.13
C THR A 148 13.76 4.81 10.21
N THR A 149 14.85 5.15 10.92
CA THR A 149 15.39 6.52 10.93
C THR A 149 16.43 6.68 9.83
N MET A 150 16.35 7.75 9.05
CA MET A 150 17.41 8.13 8.10
C MET A 150 18.31 9.20 8.72
N GLU A 151 19.63 9.05 8.56
CA GLU A 151 20.60 10.03 9.06
C GLU A 151 20.32 11.42 8.48
N GLY A 152 20.28 12.44 9.35
CA GLY A 152 19.99 13.82 8.97
C GLY A 152 18.50 14.16 8.77
N ARG A 153 17.56 13.24 9.05
CA ARG A 153 16.12 13.51 9.05
C ARG A 153 15.50 13.35 10.43
N ALA A 154 14.43 14.12 10.68
CA ALA A 154 13.57 13.90 11.84
C ALA A 154 12.98 12.47 11.80
N PRO A 155 12.79 11.81 12.96
CA PRO A 155 12.12 10.52 13.01
C PRO A 155 10.71 10.60 12.40
N THR A 156 10.33 9.59 11.62
CA THR A 156 8.96 9.48 11.11
C THR A 156 7.98 9.46 12.28
N GLN A 157 7.02 10.39 12.28
CA GLN A 157 5.91 10.32 13.23
C GLN A 157 4.99 9.17 12.83
N SER A 158 4.57 8.38 13.80
CA SER A 158 3.66 7.27 13.57
C SER A 158 2.70 7.09 14.75
N ALA A 159 1.54 6.52 14.46
CA ALA A 159 0.59 6.05 15.45
C ALA A 159 0.15 4.63 15.09
N ALA A 160 -0.09 3.79 16.09
CA ALA A 160 -0.64 2.47 15.86
C ALA A 160 -1.84 2.23 16.77
N TYR A 161 -2.76 1.40 16.31
CA TYR A 161 -3.97 1.03 17.04
C TYR A 161 -4.17 -0.47 16.96
N LYS A 162 -4.63 -1.05 18.08
CA LYS A 162 -5.22 -2.38 18.11
C LYS A 162 -6.65 -2.29 17.61
N ILE A 163 -6.98 -3.11 16.63
CA ILE A 163 -8.32 -3.25 16.07
C ILE A 163 -8.74 -4.72 16.13
N ARG A 164 -10.04 -4.99 15.99
CA ARG A 164 -10.57 -6.35 15.86
C ARG A 164 -11.07 -6.60 14.45
N ILE A 165 -10.56 -7.67 13.83
CA ILE A 165 -11.03 -8.17 12.54
C ILE A 165 -11.33 -9.66 12.74
N ASP A 166 -12.56 -10.09 12.43
CA ASP A 166 -13.02 -11.48 12.57
C ASP A 166 -12.74 -12.11 13.95
N GLY A 167 -12.80 -11.31 15.01
CA GLY A 167 -12.53 -11.74 16.39
C GLY A 167 -11.05 -11.86 16.76
N ALA A 168 -10.13 -11.62 15.84
CA ALA A 168 -8.70 -11.54 16.09
C ALA A 168 -8.25 -10.09 16.34
N GLU A 169 -7.29 -9.91 17.25
CA GLU A 169 -6.63 -8.61 17.47
C GLU A 169 -5.56 -8.40 16.39
N MET A 170 -5.59 -7.24 15.74
CA MET A 170 -4.63 -6.83 14.71
C MET A 170 -4.08 -5.43 15.00
N LEU A 171 -2.94 -5.08 14.41
CA LEU A 171 -2.40 -3.73 14.43
C LEU A 171 -2.67 -3.02 13.11
N THR A 172 -3.15 -1.78 13.19
CA THR A 172 -3.19 -0.83 12.09
C THR A 172 -2.33 0.39 12.45
N MET A 173 -1.76 1.05 11.44
CA MET A 173 -0.77 2.11 11.62
C MET A 173 -1.05 3.30 10.71
N ALA A 174 -0.64 4.47 11.18
CA ALA A 174 -0.64 5.76 10.48
C ALA A 174 0.74 6.41 10.62
#